data_AF-A0A655XRW9-F1
#
_entry.id   AF-A0A655XRW9-F1
#
_cell.length_a   1.000
_cell.length_b   1.000
_cell.length_c   1.000
_cell.angle_alpha   90.00
_cell.angle_beta   90.00
_cell.angle_gamma   90.00
#
_symmetry.space_group_name_H-M   'P 1'
#
loop_
_entity.id
_entity.type
_entity.pdbx_description
1 polymer ?
#
loop_
_entity_poly.entity_id
_entity_poly.type
_entity_poly.pdbx_seq_one_letter_code
_entity_poly.pdbx_strand_id
1 'polypeptide(L)'
;MGNSRQCLFLFSLLFIYYNQTSILEELTILSSKSFKNVILDKITDVDIQSKISILNHFDPNITHSFDLMHEHLLLFFMSINKKEAIVMMDELKKKWSSALKNNNHDWIDKKNTVQIYWIVEYFKKSNIELWFINNNEDIDYKYYSCLTLLDLWQEDYFIPEIGSKDYFLEKMKRPWSQQKYRLSVKDKKSINLRVDKEIERKLNNLCYDLKLTKSQLIELAIEQINKSKH
;
A
#
# COMPACT_ATOMS: atom_id res chain seq x y z
N MET A 1 -12.55 17.92 -0.45
CA MET A 1 -12.41 16.51 -0.02
C MET A 1 -11.19 16.41 0.85
N GLY A 2 -11.36 16.03 2.11
CA GLY A 2 -10.25 15.85 3.06
C GLY A 2 -9.26 14.80 2.55
N ASN A 3 -8.01 14.86 3.01
CA ASN A 3 -6.98 13.93 2.59
C ASN A 3 -7.33 12.51 3.05
N SER A 4 -7.93 11.70 2.17
CA SER A 4 -8.37 10.33 2.42
C SER A 4 -7.32 9.50 3.18
N ARG A 5 -6.07 9.52 2.70
CA ARG A 5 -4.95 8.85 3.36
C ARG A 5 -4.77 9.27 4.82
N GLN A 6 -4.89 10.56 5.11
CA GLN A 6 -4.81 11.11 6.46
C GLN A 6 -5.96 10.60 7.33
N CYS A 7 -7.20 10.61 6.84
CA CYS A 7 -8.34 10.08 7.58
C CYS A 7 -8.12 8.62 7.99
N LEU A 8 -7.75 7.75 7.04
CA LEU A 8 -7.48 6.35 7.35
C LEU A 8 -6.33 6.19 8.35
N PHE A 9 -5.26 6.96 8.18
CA PHE A 9 -4.12 6.91 9.09
C PHE A 9 -4.53 7.27 10.52
N LEU A 10 -5.25 8.38 10.68
CA LEU A 10 -5.71 8.85 11.99
C LEU A 10 -6.67 7.87 12.64
N PHE A 11 -7.64 7.37 11.87
CA PHE A 11 -8.58 6.37 12.34
C PHE A 11 -7.86 5.10 12.80
N SER A 12 -6.98 4.55 11.96
CA SER A 12 -6.27 3.32 12.26
C SER A 12 -5.39 3.48 13.50
N LEU A 13 -4.75 4.65 13.66
CA LEU A 13 -3.95 4.95 14.83
C LEU A 13 -4.80 5.00 16.11
N LEU A 14 -5.96 5.66 16.07
CA LEU A 14 -6.89 5.70 17.22
C LEU A 14 -7.44 4.32 17.56
N PHE A 15 -7.81 3.53 16.55
CA PHE A 15 -8.26 2.15 16.72
C PHE A 15 -7.19 1.28 17.40
N ILE A 16 -5.92 1.46 17.03
CA ILE A 16 -4.78 0.76 17.66
C ILE A 16 -4.54 1.25 19.10
N TYR A 17 -4.63 2.55 19.36
CA TYR A 17 -4.27 3.15 20.65
C TYR A 17 -5.29 2.90 21.77
N TYR A 18 -6.60 2.84 21.47
CA TYR A 18 -7.66 2.95 22.49
C TYR A 18 -8.49 1.68 22.73
N ASN A 19 -8.10 0.54 22.16
CA ASN A 19 -8.82 -0.74 22.29
C ASN A 19 -8.03 -1.81 23.05
N GLN A 20 -7.28 -1.39 24.07
CA GLN A 20 -6.63 -2.30 25.01
C GLN A 20 -7.66 -3.21 25.69
N THR A 21 -7.30 -4.50 25.75
CA THR A 21 -7.70 -5.55 26.71
C THR A 21 -8.97 -6.43 26.57
N SER A 22 -9.95 -6.24 25.67
CA SER A 22 -11.05 -7.25 25.57
C SER A 22 -11.33 -7.79 24.16
N ILE A 23 -11.34 -6.93 23.14
CA ILE A 23 -11.55 -7.39 21.75
C ILE A 23 -10.36 -8.20 21.21
N LEU A 24 -9.17 -7.99 21.78
CA LEU A 24 -7.94 -8.67 21.35
C LEU A 24 -7.96 -10.19 21.56
N GLU A 25 -8.65 -10.70 22.59
CA GLU A 25 -8.78 -12.13 22.89
C GLU A 25 -9.82 -12.82 21.98
N GLU A 26 -10.96 -12.18 21.69
CA GLU A 26 -11.96 -12.71 20.75
C GLU A 26 -11.46 -12.70 19.30
N LEU A 27 -10.69 -11.67 18.94
CA LEU A 27 -10.13 -11.52 17.60
C LEU A 27 -8.92 -12.44 17.34
N THR A 28 -8.22 -12.91 18.37
CA THR A 28 -7.15 -13.93 18.22
C THR A 28 -7.73 -15.32 17.95
N ILE A 29 -8.96 -15.60 18.40
CA ILE A 29 -9.65 -16.88 18.13
C ILE A 29 -10.10 -16.99 16.66
N LEU A 30 -10.34 -15.87 15.98
CA LEU A 30 -10.96 -15.84 14.64
C LEU A 30 -9.99 -15.80 13.44
N SER A 31 -8.69 -15.57 13.61
CA SER A 31 -7.77 -15.50 12.46
C SER A 31 -6.35 -15.94 12.81
N SER A 32 -5.96 -17.11 12.29
CA SER A 32 -4.58 -17.59 12.36
C SER A 32 -3.63 -16.63 11.63
N LYS A 33 -2.78 -15.96 12.41
CA LYS A 33 -1.58 -15.19 11.99
C LYS A 33 -1.79 -14.06 10.99
N SER A 34 -2.48 -13.00 11.38
CA SER A 34 -2.41 -11.70 10.68
C SER A 34 -1.65 -10.63 11.47
N PHE A 35 -1.30 -9.52 10.81
CA PHE A 35 -0.67 -8.28 11.30
C PHE A 35 -1.32 -7.72 12.57
N LYS A 36 -2.49 -8.25 12.95
CA LYS A 36 -3.06 -8.26 14.28
C LYS A 36 -2.02 -8.58 15.38
N ASN A 37 -1.25 -9.66 15.24
CA ASN A 37 -0.30 -10.14 16.26
C ASN A 37 0.91 -9.21 16.47
N VAL A 38 1.25 -8.42 15.45
CA VAL A 38 2.43 -7.55 15.50
C VAL A 38 2.13 -6.33 16.35
N ILE A 39 1.00 -5.68 16.05
CA ILE A 39 0.49 -4.53 16.79
C ILE A 39 0.26 -4.89 18.27
N LEU A 40 -0.06 -6.17 18.55
CA LEU A 40 -0.29 -6.75 19.87
C LEU A 40 0.92 -6.71 20.83
N ASP A 41 2.14 -6.96 20.34
CA ASP A 41 3.31 -7.19 21.22
C ASP A 41 3.83 -5.92 21.94
N LYS A 42 3.31 -4.74 21.60
CA LYS A 42 3.72 -3.45 22.21
C LYS A 42 2.74 -2.88 23.23
N ILE A 43 1.65 -3.60 23.53
CA ILE A 43 0.48 -3.04 24.23
C ILE A 43 0.41 -3.48 25.70
N THR A 44 1.34 -4.30 26.19
CA THR A 44 1.27 -4.94 27.52
C THR A 44 1.60 -4.05 28.73
N ASP A 45 1.81 -2.74 28.58
CA ASP A 45 2.32 -1.90 29.68
C ASP A 45 1.53 -0.61 29.96
N VAL A 46 0.26 -0.52 29.55
CA VAL A 46 -0.56 0.65 29.92
C VAL A 46 -1.92 0.21 30.44
N ASP A 47 -2.09 0.40 31.75
CA ASP A 47 -3.35 0.21 32.48
C ASP A 47 -4.26 1.42 32.22
N ILE A 48 -5.29 1.26 31.37
CA ILE A 48 -6.34 2.28 31.19
C ILE A 48 -7.73 1.63 31.34
N GLN A 49 -8.32 1.83 32.51
CA GLN A 49 -9.75 1.65 32.76
C GLN A 49 -10.59 2.68 31.99
N SER A 50 -11.43 2.17 31.09
CA SER A 50 -12.79 2.62 30.71
C SER A 50 -13.10 4.12 30.58
N LYS A 51 -13.35 4.58 29.33
CA LYS A 51 -14.55 5.34 28.88
C LYS A 51 -14.45 5.91 27.45
N ILE A 52 -13.25 5.95 26.87
CA ILE A 52 -13.00 6.58 25.58
C ILE A 52 -12.50 5.50 24.62
N SER A 53 -13.41 4.96 23.80
CA SER A 53 -13.05 4.00 22.76
C SER A 53 -13.76 4.36 21.46
N ILE A 54 -13.01 4.31 20.35
CA ILE A 54 -13.55 4.47 19.01
C ILE A 54 -14.61 3.39 18.69
N LEU A 55 -14.59 2.26 19.41
CA LEU A 55 -15.56 1.17 19.26
C LEU A 55 -16.99 1.56 19.63
N ASN A 56 -17.16 2.60 20.46
CA ASN A 56 -18.49 3.15 20.75
C ASN A 56 -19.18 3.69 19.48
N HIS A 57 -18.40 3.98 18.45
CA HIS A 57 -18.88 4.53 17.19
C HIS A 57 -18.56 3.61 16.00
N PHE A 58 -17.78 2.55 16.19
CA PHE A 58 -17.26 1.71 15.11
C PHE A 58 -17.26 0.21 15.47
N ASP A 59 -17.78 -0.62 14.59
CA ASP A 59 -17.77 -2.08 14.74
C ASP A 59 -16.72 -2.72 13.81
N PRO A 60 -15.62 -3.31 14.33
CA PRO A 60 -14.58 -3.93 13.52
C PRO A 60 -14.98 -5.26 12.88
N ASN A 61 -16.15 -5.82 13.23
CA ASN A 61 -16.63 -7.10 12.70
C ASN A 61 -17.38 -6.95 11.38
N ILE A 62 -17.73 -5.72 11.01
CA ILE A 62 -18.32 -5.39 9.72
C ILE A 62 -17.33 -4.51 8.93
N THR A 63 -17.41 -4.60 7.61
CA THR A 63 -16.66 -3.70 6.74
C THR A 63 -17.36 -2.36 6.64
N HIS A 64 -16.61 -1.27 6.79
CA HIS A 64 -17.10 0.09 6.64
C HIS A 64 -16.65 0.69 5.32
N SER A 65 -17.49 1.54 4.74
CA SER A 65 -17.08 2.34 3.61
C SER A 65 -16.14 3.45 4.05
N PHE A 66 -15.36 3.95 3.11
CA PHE A 66 -14.39 5.00 3.38
C PHE A 66 -15.01 6.29 3.94
N ASP A 67 -16.17 6.68 3.40
CA ASP A 67 -16.86 7.90 3.82
C ASP A 67 -17.27 7.83 5.29
N LEU A 68 -17.70 6.66 5.76
CA LEU A 68 -18.06 6.41 7.15
C LEU A 68 -16.86 6.53 8.10
N MET A 69 -15.63 6.32 7.63
CA MET A 69 -14.44 6.45 8.47
C MET A 69 -14.25 7.88 9.01
N HIS A 70 -14.62 8.89 8.22
CA HIS A 70 -14.59 10.27 8.66
C HIS A 70 -15.66 10.53 9.73
N GLU A 71 -16.85 9.97 9.56
CA GLU A 71 -17.95 10.10 10.51
C GLU A 71 -17.57 9.49 11.86
N HIS A 72 -16.95 8.29 11.85
CA HIS A 72 -16.47 7.62 13.06
C HIS A 72 -15.42 8.44 13.81
N LEU A 73 -14.48 9.07 13.08
CA LEU A 73 -13.53 10.00 13.67
C LEU A 73 -14.21 11.20 14.32
N LEU A 74 -15.17 11.82 13.63
CA LEU A 74 -15.89 12.98 14.15
C LEU A 74 -16.68 12.61 15.41
N LEU A 75 -17.41 11.50 15.38
CA LEU A 75 -18.17 11.00 16.54
C LEU A 75 -17.26 10.73 17.73
N PHE A 76 -16.08 10.12 17.52
CA PHE A 76 -15.09 9.93 18.57
C PHE A 76 -14.62 11.26 19.19
N PHE A 77 -14.25 12.25 18.38
CA PHE A 77 -13.79 13.53 18.93
C PHE A 77 -14.90 14.34 19.60
N MET A 78 -16.16 14.14 19.19
CA MET A 78 -17.32 14.75 19.86
C MET A 78 -17.67 14.07 21.18
N SER A 79 -17.29 12.81 21.40
CA SER A 79 -17.60 12.07 22.63
C SER A 79 -16.59 12.27 23.75
N ILE A 80 -15.44 12.86 23.46
CA ILE A 80 -14.39 13.18 24.44
C ILE A 80 -14.40 14.66 24.84
N ASN A 81 -13.83 14.99 25.99
CA ASN A 81 -13.81 16.39 26.41
C ASN A 81 -12.80 17.22 25.60
N LYS A 82 -13.01 18.54 25.55
CA LYS A 82 -12.21 19.46 24.75
C LYS A 82 -10.71 19.41 25.06
N LYS A 83 -10.32 19.24 26.33
CA LYS A 83 -8.90 19.23 26.72
C LYS A 83 -8.22 17.96 26.19
N GLU A 84 -8.85 16.81 26.37
CA GLU A 84 -8.38 15.53 25.85
C GLU A 84 -8.30 15.54 24.32
N ALA A 85 -9.34 16.07 23.65
CA ALA A 85 -9.35 16.19 22.19
C ALA A 85 -8.16 16.99 21.66
N ILE A 86 -7.82 18.11 22.30
CA ILE A 86 -6.67 18.95 21.89
C ILE A 86 -5.35 18.16 22.01
N VAL A 87 -5.14 17.50 23.15
CA VAL A 87 -3.91 16.72 23.39
C VAL A 87 -3.79 15.59 22.36
N MET A 88 -4.86 14.80 22.16
CA MET A 88 -4.87 13.72 21.17
C MET A 88 -4.63 14.24 19.75
N MET A 89 -5.27 15.34 19.35
CA MET A 89 -5.07 15.92 18.02
C MET A 89 -3.62 16.34 17.81
N ASP A 90 -2.93 16.89 18.81
CA ASP A 90 -1.54 17.29 18.67
C ASP A 90 -0.59 16.09 18.57
N GLU A 91 -0.86 15.00 19.28
CA GLU A 91 -0.13 13.73 19.13
C GLU A 91 -0.34 13.11 17.75
N LEU A 92 -1.58 13.03 17.30
CA LEU A 92 -1.96 12.52 15.99
C LEU A 92 -1.31 13.34 14.85
N LYS A 93 -1.29 14.67 14.97
CA LYS A 93 -0.60 15.55 14.01
C LYS A 93 0.89 15.28 13.95
N LYS A 94 1.55 15.09 15.10
CA LYS A 94 2.98 14.75 15.16
C LYS A 94 3.25 13.41 14.47
N LYS A 95 2.45 12.38 14.77
CA LYS A 95 2.53 11.05 14.14
C LYS A 95 2.35 11.13 12.63
N TRP A 96 1.32 11.84 12.16
CA TRP A 96 1.07 12.05 10.74
C TRP A 96 2.22 12.78 10.04
N SER A 97 2.75 13.83 10.67
CA SER A 97 3.89 14.59 10.14
C SER A 97 5.15 13.72 10.02
N SER A 98 5.36 12.79 10.97
CA SER A 98 6.44 11.81 10.90
C SER A 98 6.24 10.85 9.73
N ALA A 99 5.03 10.29 9.58
CA ALA A 99 4.70 9.40 8.48
C ALA A 99 4.90 10.05 7.10
N LEU A 100 4.54 11.32 6.95
CA LEU A 100 4.74 12.07 5.69
C LEU A 100 6.21 12.26 5.31
N LYS A 101 7.12 12.42 6.28
CA LYS A 101 8.55 12.54 6.01
C LYS A 101 9.16 11.22 5.52
N ASN A 102 8.49 10.11 5.82
CA ASN A 102 8.94 8.78 5.50
C ASN A 102 8.52 8.42 4.06
N ASN A 103 9.35 8.79 3.07
CA ASN A 103 9.00 8.71 1.65
C ASN A 103 9.13 7.30 1.04
N ASN A 104 8.49 6.32 1.67
CA ASN A 104 8.66 4.90 1.38
C ASN A 104 7.71 4.33 0.31
N HIS A 105 6.96 5.21 -0.35
CA HIS A 105 5.87 4.85 -1.26
C HIS A 105 6.02 5.43 -2.67
N ASP A 106 7.13 6.12 -2.99
CA ASP A 106 7.41 6.72 -4.31
C ASP A 106 7.32 5.73 -5.49
N TRP A 107 7.59 4.46 -5.23
CA TRP A 107 7.56 3.42 -6.24
C TRP A 107 6.14 2.90 -6.55
N ILE A 108 5.13 3.33 -5.78
CA ILE A 108 3.72 2.96 -5.96
C ILE A 108 3.03 4.03 -6.82
N ASP A 109 2.71 3.68 -8.05
CA ASP A 109 2.05 4.57 -8.99
C ASP A 109 0.52 4.46 -8.88
N LYS A 110 -0.13 5.56 -8.45
CA LYS A 110 -1.60 5.66 -8.34
C LYS A 110 -2.31 5.35 -9.66
N LYS A 111 -1.69 5.64 -10.81
CA LYS A 111 -2.29 5.39 -12.14
C LYS A 111 -2.15 3.93 -12.57
N ASN A 112 -1.27 3.16 -11.92
CA ASN A 112 -1.04 1.77 -12.24
C ASN A 112 -1.97 0.87 -11.44
N THR A 113 -3.19 0.69 -11.93
CA THR A 113 -4.22 -0.13 -11.26
C THR A 113 -3.75 -1.56 -11.00
N VAL A 114 -3.02 -2.15 -11.95
CA VAL A 114 -2.44 -3.51 -11.82
C VAL A 114 -1.47 -3.58 -10.66
N GLN A 115 -0.63 -2.56 -10.46
CA GLN A 115 0.27 -2.47 -9.31
C GLN A 115 -0.51 -2.42 -8.00
N ILE A 116 -1.54 -1.57 -7.93
CA ILE A 116 -2.34 -1.40 -6.72
C ILE A 116 -3.02 -2.71 -6.33
N TYR A 117 -3.68 -3.40 -7.28
CA TYR A 117 -4.26 -4.72 -7.01
C TYR A 117 -3.22 -5.73 -6.57
N TRP A 118 -2.05 -5.74 -7.21
CA TRP A 118 -0.96 -6.65 -6.81
C TRP A 118 -0.49 -6.39 -5.38
N ILE A 119 -0.33 -5.12 -4.99
CA ILE A 119 0.09 -4.75 -3.63
C ILE A 119 -0.97 -5.16 -2.60
N VAL A 120 -2.27 -4.90 -2.86
CA VAL A 120 -3.36 -5.34 -1.98
C VAL A 120 -3.31 -6.86 -1.75
N GLU A 121 -3.15 -7.63 -2.83
CA GLU A 121 -3.06 -9.09 -2.72
C GLU A 121 -1.76 -9.56 -2.04
N TYR A 122 -0.65 -8.85 -2.24
CA TYR A 122 0.60 -9.13 -1.54
C TYR A 122 0.46 -8.90 -0.03
N PHE A 123 -0.18 -7.81 0.34
CA PHE A 123 -0.50 -7.45 1.72
C PHE A 123 -1.38 -8.52 2.37
N LYS A 124 -2.50 -8.90 1.74
CA LYS A 124 -3.36 -10.00 2.20
C LYS A 124 -2.60 -11.31 2.40
N LYS A 125 -1.74 -11.70 1.46
CA LYS A 125 -0.90 -12.92 1.57
C LYS A 125 0.14 -12.85 2.69
N SER A 126 0.59 -11.64 3.00
CA SER A 126 1.47 -11.36 4.14
C SER A 126 0.67 -11.18 5.44
N ASN A 127 -0.65 -11.41 5.36
CA ASN A 127 -1.65 -11.18 6.39
C ASN A 127 -1.61 -9.76 6.97
N ILE A 128 -1.23 -8.77 6.16
CA ILE A 128 -1.25 -7.34 6.47
C ILE A 128 -2.48 -6.75 5.78
N GLU A 129 -3.55 -6.46 6.52
CA GLU A 129 -4.71 -5.81 5.92
C GLU A 129 -5.49 -4.97 6.93
N LEU A 130 -6.16 -3.92 6.43
CA LEU A 130 -7.18 -3.20 7.16
C LEU A 130 -8.52 -3.93 6.94
N TRP A 131 -8.73 -5.03 7.66
CA TRP A 131 -9.86 -5.96 7.44
C TRP A 131 -11.24 -5.30 7.60
N PHE A 132 -11.30 -4.20 8.36
CA PHE A 132 -12.52 -3.45 8.63
C PHE A 132 -12.86 -2.42 7.54
N ILE A 133 -12.01 -2.24 6.53
CA ILE A 133 -12.28 -1.37 5.38
C ILE A 133 -12.82 -2.22 4.25
N ASN A 134 -13.91 -1.77 3.63
CA ASN A 134 -14.44 -2.41 2.43
C ASN A 134 -13.45 -2.25 1.26
N ASN A 135 -12.64 -3.28 1.04
CA ASN A 135 -11.68 -3.32 -0.06
C ASN A 135 -12.34 -3.60 -1.43
N ASN A 136 -13.67 -3.67 -1.57
CA ASN A 136 -14.32 -3.81 -2.88
C ASN A 136 -14.58 -2.47 -3.58
N GLU A 137 -14.16 -1.36 -2.96
CA GLU A 137 -14.38 0.00 -3.44
C GLU A 137 -13.36 0.43 -4.51
N ASP A 138 -13.49 1.69 -4.95
CA ASP A 138 -12.68 2.40 -5.94
C ASP A 138 -11.15 2.22 -5.77
N ILE A 139 -10.43 2.34 -6.88
CA ILE A 139 -8.98 2.18 -6.96
C ILE A 139 -8.24 3.16 -6.04
N ASP A 140 -8.79 4.37 -5.88
CA ASP A 140 -8.27 5.40 -4.99
C ASP A 140 -8.21 4.90 -3.55
N TYR A 141 -9.23 4.17 -3.09
CA TYR A 141 -9.27 3.63 -1.73
C TYR A 141 -8.24 2.54 -1.53
N LYS A 142 -8.12 1.60 -2.48
CA LYS A 142 -7.08 0.57 -2.43
C LYS A 142 -5.70 1.21 -2.34
N TYR A 143 -5.44 2.24 -3.15
CA TYR A 143 -4.20 2.99 -3.11
C TYR A 143 -3.96 3.62 -1.73
N TYR A 144 -4.93 4.36 -1.20
CA TYR A 144 -4.78 5.00 0.12
C TYR A 144 -4.62 3.99 1.25
N SER A 145 -5.35 2.88 1.25
CA SER A 145 -5.19 1.79 2.22
C SER A 145 -3.77 1.20 2.18
N CYS A 146 -3.20 0.98 1.00
CA CYS A 146 -1.82 0.53 0.85
C CYS A 146 -0.82 1.53 1.45
N LEU A 147 -1.02 2.84 1.19
CA LEU A 147 -0.16 3.88 1.75
C LEU A 147 -0.28 3.94 3.26
N THR A 148 -1.51 3.92 3.79
CA THR A 148 -1.77 3.99 5.23
C THR A 148 -1.11 2.83 5.97
N LEU A 149 -1.16 1.60 5.45
CA LEU A 149 -0.47 0.45 6.06
C LEU A 149 1.05 0.69 6.18
N LEU A 150 1.67 1.28 5.15
CA LEU A 150 3.08 1.64 5.18
C LEU A 150 3.37 2.81 6.12
N ASP A 151 2.47 3.79 6.21
CA ASP A 151 2.59 4.95 7.09
C ASP A 151 2.51 4.58 8.57
N LEU A 152 1.62 3.65 8.91
CA LEU A 152 1.45 3.13 10.27
C LEU A 152 2.71 2.38 10.74
N TRP A 153 3.45 1.79 9.81
CA TRP A 153 4.73 1.13 10.10
C TRP A 153 5.82 2.18 10.30
N GLN A 154 6.12 2.49 11.57
CA GLN A 154 7.20 3.40 11.93
C GLN A 154 8.58 2.74 11.74
N GLU A 155 9.63 3.53 11.46
CA GLU A 155 10.97 3.02 11.10
C GLU A 155 11.59 2.09 12.14
N ASP A 156 11.48 2.45 13.42
CA ASP A 156 12.08 1.68 14.52
C ASP A 156 11.27 0.41 14.88
N TYR A 157 10.25 0.07 14.09
CA TYR A 157 9.35 -1.02 14.42
C TYR A 157 9.70 -2.33 13.69
N PHE A 158 10.04 -3.32 14.50
CA PHE A 158 10.32 -4.69 14.07
C PHE A 158 9.11 -5.59 14.29
N ILE A 159 8.79 -6.38 13.27
CA ILE A 159 7.70 -7.34 13.28
C ILE A 159 8.27 -8.77 13.40
N PRO A 160 7.96 -9.55 14.46
CA PRO A 160 8.57 -10.87 14.71
C PRO A 160 8.50 -11.93 13.58
N GLU A 161 7.60 -11.81 12.59
CA GLU A 161 7.53 -12.72 11.43
C GLU A 161 7.83 -12.04 10.07
N ILE A 162 7.91 -10.72 10.05
CA ILE A 162 7.99 -9.92 8.82
C ILE A 162 9.31 -9.14 8.74
N GLY A 163 9.86 -8.69 9.86
CA GLY A 163 11.12 -7.96 9.95
C GLY A 163 10.93 -6.45 10.13
N SER A 164 11.94 -5.68 9.76
CA SER A 164 11.84 -4.22 9.68
C SER A 164 11.01 -3.78 8.47
N LYS A 165 10.53 -2.53 8.49
CA LYS A 165 9.81 -1.93 7.37
C LYS A 165 10.62 -1.98 6.08
N ASP A 166 11.89 -1.59 6.12
CA ASP A 166 12.77 -1.56 4.95
C ASP A 166 12.98 -2.96 4.37
N TYR A 167 13.18 -3.95 5.24
CA TYR A 167 13.30 -5.34 4.82
C TYR A 167 12.03 -5.83 4.11
N PHE A 168 10.85 -5.50 4.66
CA PHE A 168 9.58 -5.85 4.03
C PHE A 168 9.39 -5.16 2.67
N LEU A 169 9.70 -3.87 2.58
CA LEU A 169 9.59 -3.11 1.33
C LEU A 169 10.49 -3.68 0.24
N GLU A 170 11.74 -4.02 0.56
CA GLU A 170 12.65 -4.66 -0.40
C GLU A 170 12.16 -6.05 -0.83
N LYS A 171 11.63 -6.84 0.12
CA LYS A 171 11.01 -8.15 -0.15
C LYS A 171 9.75 -8.04 -1.01
N MET A 172 9.06 -6.90 -0.99
CA MET A 172 7.87 -6.63 -1.81
C MET A 172 8.24 -6.07 -3.20
N LYS A 173 9.16 -5.10 -3.29
CA LYS A 173 9.57 -4.45 -4.55
C LYS A 173 10.20 -5.43 -5.55
N ARG A 174 10.97 -6.41 -5.06
CA ARG A 174 11.67 -7.38 -5.92
C ARG A 174 10.71 -8.29 -6.70
N PRO A 175 9.74 -8.98 -6.05
CA PRO A 175 8.68 -9.71 -6.76
C PRO A 175 7.84 -8.83 -7.68
N TRP A 176 7.53 -7.59 -7.28
CA TRP A 176 6.81 -6.66 -8.16
C TRP A 176 7.58 -6.36 -9.44
N SER A 177 8.90 -6.11 -9.35
CA SER A 177 9.75 -5.87 -10.52
C SER A 177 9.73 -7.06 -11.49
N GLN A 178 9.73 -8.29 -10.96
CA GLN A 178 9.59 -9.49 -11.78
C GLN A 178 8.19 -9.62 -12.41
N GLN A 179 7.13 -9.33 -11.65
CA GLN A 179 5.77 -9.33 -12.16
C GLN A 179 5.58 -8.28 -13.26
N LYS A 180 6.08 -7.07 -13.05
CA LYS A 180 6.11 -5.98 -14.03
C LYS A 180 6.82 -6.41 -15.31
N TYR A 181 7.97 -7.07 -15.19
CA TYR A 181 8.66 -7.65 -16.35
C TYR A 181 7.80 -8.69 -17.07
N ARG A 182 7.23 -9.67 -16.35
CA ARG A 182 6.35 -10.71 -16.93
C ARG A 182 5.16 -10.10 -17.67
N LEU A 183 4.53 -9.07 -17.11
CA LEU A 183 3.45 -8.33 -17.75
C LEU A 183 3.92 -7.61 -19.02
N SER A 184 5.11 -7.00 -18.99
CA SER A 184 5.67 -6.29 -20.15
C SER A 184 6.01 -7.19 -21.34
N VAL A 185 6.21 -8.49 -21.10
CA VAL A 185 6.56 -9.48 -22.13
C VAL A 185 5.46 -10.52 -22.38
N LYS A 186 4.30 -10.43 -21.72
CA LYS A 186 3.23 -11.45 -21.76
C LYS A 186 2.83 -11.82 -23.20
N ASP A 187 2.69 -10.81 -24.05
CA ASP A 187 2.27 -10.98 -25.45
C ASP A 187 3.46 -10.81 -26.43
N LYS A 188 4.69 -10.82 -25.92
CA LYS A 188 5.92 -10.64 -26.70
C LYS A 188 6.70 -11.96 -26.76
N LYS A 189 7.22 -12.28 -27.94
CA LYS A 189 8.18 -13.39 -28.11
C LYS A 189 9.56 -12.82 -28.38
N SER A 190 10.58 -13.38 -27.74
CA SER A 190 11.96 -13.06 -28.07
C SER A 190 12.32 -13.66 -29.42
N ILE A 191 12.89 -12.84 -30.29
CA ILE A 191 13.44 -13.27 -31.57
C ILE A 191 14.95 -13.12 -31.49
N ASN A 192 15.67 -14.23 -31.57
CA ASN A 192 17.12 -14.22 -31.66
C ASN A 192 17.53 -14.04 -33.12
N LEU A 193 18.14 -12.90 -33.44
CA LEU A 193 18.61 -12.57 -34.78
C LEU A 193 20.13 -12.64 -34.84
N ARG A 194 20.64 -13.25 -35.91
CA ARG A 194 22.05 -13.12 -36.32
C ARG A 194 22.10 -12.24 -37.55
N VAL A 195 22.86 -11.16 -37.48
CA VAL A 195 23.04 -10.21 -38.57
C VAL A 195 24.52 -9.89 -38.71
N ASP A 196 24.92 -9.40 -39.88
CA ASP A 196 26.30 -8.97 -40.09
C ASP A 196 26.66 -7.81 -39.16
N LYS A 197 27.94 -7.74 -38.76
CA LYS A 197 28.45 -6.71 -37.84
C LYS A 197 28.16 -5.29 -38.34
N GLU A 198 28.24 -5.06 -39.65
CA GLU A 198 27.95 -3.75 -40.23
C GLU A 198 26.46 -3.37 -40.09
N ILE A 199 25.57 -4.35 -40.26
CA ILE A 199 24.13 -4.17 -40.08
C ILE A 199 23.80 -3.92 -38.61
N GLU A 200 24.43 -4.64 -37.68
CA GLU A 200 24.28 -4.37 -36.25
C GLU A 200 24.70 -2.93 -35.91
N ARG A 201 25.82 -2.45 -36.46
CA ARG A 201 26.27 -1.06 -36.26
C ARG A 201 25.24 -0.04 -36.77
N LYS A 202 24.70 -0.25 -37.98
CA LYS A 202 23.65 0.62 -38.55
C LYS A 202 22.38 0.59 -37.68
N LEU A 203 21.97 -0.59 -37.22
CA LEU A 203 20.83 -0.77 -36.33
C LEU A 203 21.02 -0.01 -35.01
N ASN A 204 22.19 -0.11 -34.38
CA ASN A 204 22.51 0.59 -33.14
C ASN A 204 22.45 2.12 -33.32
N ASN A 205 23.02 2.64 -34.42
CA ASN A 205 22.97 4.08 -34.71
C ASN A 205 21.53 4.56 -34.89
N LEU A 206 20.71 3.83 -35.66
CA LEU A 206 19.30 4.16 -35.84
C LEU A 206 18.51 4.11 -34.52
N CYS A 207 18.79 3.13 -33.67
CA CYS A 207 18.17 3.04 -32.33
C CYS A 207 18.51 4.28 -31.48
N TYR A 208 19.76 4.73 -31.53
CA TYR A 208 20.21 5.93 -30.82
C TYR A 208 19.52 7.19 -31.35
N ASP A 209 19.55 7.40 -32.67
CA ASP A 209 18.99 8.59 -33.32
C ASP A 209 17.48 8.69 -33.10
N LEU A 210 16.77 7.56 -33.16
CA LEU A 210 15.31 7.50 -33.02
C LEU A 210 14.84 7.30 -31.56
N LYS A 211 15.76 7.10 -30.61
CA LYS A 211 15.47 6.76 -29.20
C LYS A 211 14.55 5.53 -29.06
N LEU A 212 14.80 4.52 -29.89
CA LEU A 212 14.05 3.27 -29.91
C LEU A 212 14.92 2.10 -29.47
N THR A 213 14.28 1.08 -28.91
CA THR A 213 14.94 -0.22 -28.73
C THR A 213 15.06 -0.96 -30.07
N LYS A 214 16.02 -1.88 -30.18
CA LYS A 214 16.17 -2.75 -31.36
C LYS A 214 14.86 -3.44 -31.75
N SER A 215 14.12 -3.95 -30.77
CA SER A 215 12.82 -4.61 -31.01
C SER A 215 11.79 -3.66 -31.60
N GLN A 216 11.64 -2.44 -31.03
CA GLN A 216 10.71 -1.44 -31.56
C GLN A 216 11.07 -1.02 -33.00
N LEU A 217 12.35 -0.84 -33.28
CA LEU A 217 12.81 -0.48 -34.61
C LEU A 217 12.51 -1.59 -35.64
N ILE A 218 12.69 -2.86 -35.25
CA ILE A 218 12.35 -4.01 -36.09
C ILE A 218 10.84 -4.11 -36.33
N GLU A 219 10.02 -3.94 -35.29
CA GLU A 219 8.55 -3.94 -35.41
C GLU A 219 8.09 -2.85 -36.39
N LEU A 220 8.61 -1.61 -36.25
CA LEU A 220 8.32 -0.51 -37.17
C LEU A 220 8.73 -0.82 -38.60
N ALA A 221 9.94 -1.37 -38.80
CA ALA A 221 10.42 -1.74 -40.13
C ALA A 221 9.50 -2.78 -40.79
N ILE A 222 9.05 -3.79 -40.04
CA ILE A 222 8.11 -4.82 -40.54
C ILE A 222 6.76 -4.20 -40.89
N GLU A 223 6.19 -3.35 -40.03
CA GLU A 223 4.93 -2.65 -40.31
C GLU A 223 5.02 -1.77 -41.56
N GLN A 224 6.14 -1.08 -41.73
CA GLN A 224 6.36 -0.18 -42.85
C GLN A 224 6.52 -0.96 -44.17
N ILE A 225 7.24 -2.08 -44.15
CA ILE A 225 7.34 -3.00 -45.28
C ILE A 225 5.95 -3.55 -45.64
N ASN A 226 5.15 -3.98 -44.66
CA ASN A 226 3.80 -4.48 -44.92
C ASN A 226 2.87 -3.41 -45.50
N LYS A 227 2.96 -2.16 -45.03
CA LYS A 227 2.21 -1.03 -45.61
C LYS A 227 2.59 -0.73 -47.05
N SER A 228 3.86 -0.94 -47.43
CA SER A 228 4.33 -0.71 -48.80
C SER A 228 3.98 -1.82 -49.80
N LYS A 229 3.49 -2.97 -49.31
CA LYS A 229 3.07 -4.11 -50.15
C LYS A 229 1.60 -4.08 -50.56
N HIS A 230 0.81 -3.17 -49.98
CA HIS A 230 -0.61 -2.95 -50.25
C HIS A 230 -0.82 -1.52 -50.74
#